data_AF-A0A9W5N9B0-F1
#
_entry.id   AF-A0A9W5N9B0-F1
#
_cell.length_a   1.000
_cell.length_b   1.000
_cell.length_c   1.000
_cell.angle_alpha   90.00
_cell.angle_beta   90.00
_cell.angle_gamma   90.00
#
_symmetry.space_group_name_H-M   'P 1'
#
loop_
_entity.id
_entity.type
_entity.pdbx_description
1 polymer ?
#
loop_
_entity_poly.entity_id
_entity_poly.type
_entity_poly.pdbx_seq_one_letter_code
_entity_poly.pdbx_strand_id
1 'polypeptide(L)'
;MPPFPSRTLIAAALLFSASYALAAKTNVEVLQTNLPHPWALDFLPDNQGMLITLRGGELHLWQQGKGLSAPIGGVPVVWAHGQGGLLDVVLAPDFASSRRVWLSFAEGGSDNKAGTAVGYGTLSRDLKRLENFKVVFRQTPKLSTGNHFGGRMAFDGQGHVFIALGENNERATAQDLDKLQGKVVRLNADGSVPQDNPFIGKPGVRPEIWSYGHRNPQGLAINPANGELWLNEHGPKGGDEINIPAAGKNYGWPLATWGINYSGLKIPEAKGGEVEGTEQPIHYWKVSPAISGMAFYSADTFPQWKGKLFIGALKEKNLIELTLDGDKVTAEQRLLGDRKKRIRDVRVGPDGYLYVLTDESDGELLKISPAEG
;
A
#
# COMPACT_ATOMS: atom_id res chain seq x y z
N MET A 1 -64.42 -47.88 -26.56
CA MET A 1 -63.30 -46.93 -26.40
C MET A 1 -63.29 -46.45 -24.95
N PRO A 2 -62.31 -46.86 -24.13
CA PRO A 2 -62.19 -46.36 -22.76
C PRO A 2 -61.35 -45.07 -22.70
N PRO A 3 -61.56 -44.17 -21.72
CA PRO A 3 -60.74 -42.99 -21.54
C PRO A 3 -59.45 -43.30 -20.77
N PHE A 4 -58.37 -42.63 -21.14
CA PHE A 4 -57.04 -42.71 -20.50
C PHE A 4 -57.04 -42.03 -19.12
N PRO A 5 -56.20 -42.50 -18.16
CA PRO A 5 -56.10 -41.89 -16.84
C PRO A 5 -55.17 -40.66 -16.87
N SER A 6 -55.60 -39.61 -16.16
CA SER A 6 -54.82 -38.40 -15.89
C SER A 6 -53.64 -38.72 -14.97
N ARG A 7 -52.41 -38.37 -15.42
CA ARG A 7 -51.20 -38.39 -14.58
C ARG A 7 -50.99 -36.99 -14.00
N THR A 8 -51.19 -36.87 -12.69
CA THR A 8 -50.84 -35.66 -11.93
C THR A 8 -49.32 -35.59 -11.77
N LEU A 9 -48.68 -34.60 -12.41
CA LEU A 9 -47.28 -34.24 -12.16
C LEU A 9 -47.20 -33.39 -10.88
N ILE A 10 -46.57 -33.93 -9.84
CA ILE A 10 -46.17 -33.16 -8.65
C ILE A 10 -44.86 -32.46 -9.01
N ALA A 11 -44.90 -31.15 -9.20
CA ALA A 11 -43.71 -30.32 -9.34
C ALA A 11 -43.15 -30.03 -7.93
N ALA A 12 -42.01 -30.65 -7.58
CA ALA A 12 -41.25 -30.28 -6.40
C ALA A 12 -40.51 -28.96 -6.67
N ALA A 13 -40.97 -27.87 -6.06
CA ALA A 13 -40.27 -26.59 -6.09
C ALA A 13 -39.06 -26.65 -5.14
N LEU A 14 -37.86 -26.78 -5.72
CA LEU A 14 -36.59 -26.55 -5.02
C LEU A 14 -36.48 -25.04 -4.72
N LEU A 15 -36.77 -24.65 -3.49
CA LEU A 15 -36.47 -23.32 -2.98
C LEU A 15 -34.95 -23.18 -2.82
N PHE A 16 -34.30 -22.56 -3.81
CA PHE A 16 -32.96 -22.00 -3.63
C PHE A 16 -33.08 -20.79 -2.69
N SER A 17 -32.70 -20.95 -1.42
CA SER A 17 -32.43 -19.82 -0.53
C SER A 17 -31.15 -19.13 -1.01
N ALA A 18 -31.30 -18.14 -1.88
CA ALA A 18 -30.25 -17.16 -2.12
C ALA A 18 -30.00 -16.43 -0.80
N SER A 19 -28.92 -16.80 -0.11
CA SER A 19 -28.43 -16.04 1.03
C SER A 19 -27.86 -14.73 0.47
N TYR A 20 -28.68 -13.68 0.45
CA TYR A 20 -28.17 -12.34 0.26
C TYR A 20 -27.26 -12.05 1.47
N ALA A 21 -25.95 -12.07 1.26
CA ALA A 21 -25.03 -11.53 2.23
C ALA A 21 -25.43 -10.05 2.45
N LEU A 22 -25.98 -9.74 3.62
CA LEU A 22 -26.11 -8.35 4.03
C LEU A 22 -24.70 -7.76 3.96
N ALA A 23 -24.51 -6.70 3.16
CA ALA A 23 -23.26 -5.94 3.21
C ALA A 23 -23.02 -5.56 4.69
N ALA A 24 -21.89 -5.98 5.28
CA ALA A 24 -21.64 -5.60 6.67
C ALA A 24 -21.61 -4.08 6.73
N LYS A 25 -22.45 -3.53 7.59
CA LYS A 25 -22.55 -2.09 7.76
C LYS A 25 -21.31 -1.63 8.52
N THR A 26 -20.75 -0.51 8.10
CA THR A 26 -19.69 0.21 8.80
C THR A 26 -20.22 1.58 9.18
N ASN A 27 -19.87 2.06 10.38
CA ASN A 27 -20.07 3.46 10.73
C ASN A 27 -18.91 4.26 10.15
N VAL A 28 -19.22 5.34 9.43
CA VAL A 28 -18.22 6.19 8.76
C VAL A 28 -18.43 7.64 9.17
N GLU A 29 -17.43 8.20 9.84
CA GLU A 29 -17.34 9.62 10.15
C GLU A 29 -16.38 10.29 9.17
N VAL A 30 -16.79 11.43 8.59
CA VAL A 30 -15.90 12.25 7.76
C VAL A 30 -15.24 13.28 8.64
N LEU A 31 -13.92 13.14 8.85
CA LEU A 31 -13.14 13.99 9.73
C LEU A 31 -12.61 15.26 9.03
N GLN A 32 -12.32 15.14 7.74
CA GLN A 32 -11.80 16.22 6.91
C GLN A 32 -12.16 15.98 5.45
N THR A 33 -12.53 17.04 4.74
CA THR A 33 -12.72 17.07 3.28
C THR A 33 -11.73 18.05 2.65
N ASN A 34 -11.79 18.25 1.32
CA ASN A 34 -10.91 19.13 0.56
C ASN A 34 -9.43 18.78 0.71
N LEU A 35 -9.12 17.48 0.77
CA LEU A 35 -7.75 16.98 0.70
C LEU A 35 -7.42 16.66 -0.77
N PRO A 36 -6.62 17.47 -1.48
CA PRO A 36 -6.27 17.17 -2.86
C PRO A 36 -5.27 16.02 -2.93
N HIS A 37 -5.77 14.83 -3.31
CA HIS A 37 -4.99 13.59 -3.43
C HIS A 37 -4.10 13.30 -2.20
N PRO A 38 -4.69 13.13 -1.00
CA PRO A 38 -3.94 12.70 0.18
C PRO A 38 -3.34 11.32 -0.09
N TRP A 39 -2.07 11.11 0.26
CA TRP A 39 -1.34 9.87 -0.06
C TRP A 39 -1.07 8.99 1.16
N ALA A 40 -0.74 9.60 2.29
CA ALA A 40 -0.38 8.91 3.53
C ALA A 40 -0.87 9.67 4.75
N LEU A 41 -1.03 8.96 5.86
CA LEU A 41 -1.09 9.55 7.18
C LEU A 41 -0.21 8.81 8.19
N ASP A 42 0.23 9.49 9.24
CA ASP A 42 0.78 8.82 10.42
C ASP A 42 0.42 9.55 11.72
N PHE A 43 0.19 8.78 12.78
CA PHE A 43 -0.37 9.30 14.03
C PHE A 43 0.72 9.87 14.93
N LEU A 44 0.53 11.11 15.38
CA LEU A 44 1.38 11.68 16.41
C LEU A 44 0.98 11.12 17.80
N PRO A 45 1.96 10.91 18.69
CA PRO A 45 1.69 10.43 20.04
C PRO A 45 0.90 11.46 20.86
N ASP A 46 0.41 11.04 22.03
CA ASP A 46 -0.21 11.91 23.03
C ASP A 46 -1.44 12.68 22.51
N ASN A 47 -2.22 12.05 21.62
CA ASN A 47 -3.40 12.64 21.00
C ASN A 47 -3.12 13.96 20.25
N GLN A 48 -1.90 14.15 19.74
CA GLN A 48 -1.52 15.34 18.98
C GLN A 48 -2.07 15.35 17.54
N GLY A 49 -2.84 14.35 17.13
CA GLY A 49 -3.44 14.27 15.81
C GLY A 49 -2.62 13.40 14.86
N MET A 50 -2.61 13.75 13.57
CA MET A 50 -1.89 12.99 12.55
C MET A 50 -1.28 13.90 11.49
N LEU A 51 -0.14 13.48 10.96
CA LEU A 51 0.45 14.06 9.76
C LEU A 51 -0.23 13.47 8.53
N ILE A 52 -0.46 14.27 7.50
CA ILE A 52 -1.06 13.85 6.22
C ILE A 52 -0.23 14.41 5.08
N THR A 53 0.18 13.56 4.14
CA THR A 53 0.80 14.01 2.89
C THR A 53 -0.26 14.24 1.83
N LEU A 54 -0.17 15.36 1.15
CA LEU A 54 -0.91 15.64 -0.08
C LEU A 54 0.04 15.47 -1.25
N ARG A 55 -0.34 14.69 -2.26
CA ARG A 55 0.56 14.29 -3.35
C ARG A 55 1.15 15.50 -4.10
N GLY A 56 0.47 16.65 -4.08
CA GLY A 56 0.96 17.91 -4.64
C GLY A 56 2.26 18.45 -4.04
N GLY A 57 2.69 17.97 -2.87
CA GLY A 57 3.96 18.39 -2.24
C GLY A 57 3.83 18.92 -0.81
N GLU A 58 2.65 18.82 -0.21
CA GLU A 58 2.36 19.46 1.07
C GLU A 58 2.22 18.41 2.19
N LEU A 59 2.84 18.68 3.33
CA LEU A 59 2.62 17.92 4.56
C LEU A 59 1.77 18.78 5.49
N HIS A 60 0.70 18.21 6.04
CA HIS A 60 -0.19 18.91 6.97
C HIS A 60 -0.29 18.16 8.29
N LEU A 61 -0.67 18.90 9.35
CA LEU A 61 -1.15 18.34 10.58
C LEU A 61 -2.68 18.44 10.60
N TRP A 62 -3.36 17.34 10.90
CA TRP A 62 -4.78 17.36 11.25
C TRP A 62 -4.96 17.06 12.73
N GLN A 63 -5.79 17.85 13.42
CA GLN A 63 -6.15 17.62 14.83
C GLN A 63 -7.65 17.73 15.04
N GLN A 64 -8.20 16.83 15.87
CA GLN A 64 -9.60 16.90 16.29
C GLN A 64 -9.92 18.28 16.89
N GLY A 65 -11.02 18.89 16.44
CA GLY A 65 -11.47 20.21 16.91
C GLY A 65 -10.70 21.41 16.36
N LYS A 66 -9.55 21.21 15.70
CA LYS A 66 -8.80 22.29 15.02
C LYS A 66 -8.81 22.17 13.50
N GLY A 67 -9.03 20.96 12.97
CA GLY A 67 -9.00 20.68 11.54
C GLY A 67 -7.58 20.60 10.98
N LEU A 68 -7.46 20.81 9.67
CA LEU A 68 -6.22 20.78 8.92
C LEU A 68 -5.41 22.09 9.11
N SER A 69 -4.11 21.97 9.39
CA SER A 69 -3.19 23.11 9.50
C SER A 69 -2.84 23.72 8.14
N ALA A 70 -2.14 24.85 8.14
CA ALA A 70 -1.34 25.27 6.99
C ALA A 70 -0.22 24.24 6.69
N PRO A 71 0.37 24.24 5.47
CA PRO A 71 1.47 23.35 5.14
C PRO A 71 2.65 23.49 6.12
N ILE A 72 3.17 22.34 6.58
CA ILE A 72 4.38 22.26 7.39
C ILE A 72 5.58 22.67 6.53
N GLY A 73 6.37 23.62 7.02
CA GLY A 73 7.57 24.10 6.30
C GLY A 73 8.72 23.08 6.32
N GLY A 74 9.69 23.21 5.41
CA GLY A 74 10.88 22.35 5.38
C GLY A 74 10.69 20.97 4.74
N VAL A 75 9.52 20.72 4.15
CA VAL A 75 9.23 19.57 3.29
C VAL A 75 10.02 19.70 1.97
N PRO A 76 10.54 18.60 1.40
CA PRO A 76 11.29 18.64 0.14
C PRO A 76 10.42 19.10 -1.03
N VAL A 77 11.04 19.75 -2.02
CA VAL A 77 10.42 19.97 -3.32
C VAL A 77 10.24 18.63 -4.03
N VAL A 78 9.06 18.38 -4.57
CA VAL A 78 8.70 17.11 -5.21
C VAL A 78 8.44 17.28 -6.71
N TRP A 79 8.57 16.18 -7.44
CA TRP A 79 8.15 16.08 -8.83
C TRP A 79 6.70 15.56 -8.90
N ALA A 80 5.73 16.46 -8.89
CA ALA A 80 4.29 16.15 -8.82
C ALA A 80 3.66 15.96 -10.21
N HIS A 81 4.00 14.85 -10.87
CA HIS A 81 3.43 14.48 -12.17
C HIS A 81 3.03 13.00 -12.23
N GLY A 82 1.92 12.71 -12.90
CA GLY A 82 1.35 11.36 -12.97
C GLY A 82 1.04 10.82 -11.57
N GLN A 83 1.67 9.70 -11.22
CA GLN A 83 1.61 9.05 -9.91
C GLN A 83 2.64 9.60 -8.90
N GLY A 84 3.56 10.47 -9.35
CA GLY A 84 4.60 11.07 -8.53
C GLY A 84 4.13 12.28 -7.72
N GLY A 85 4.90 12.64 -6.71
CA GLY A 85 4.61 13.73 -5.78
C GLY A 85 5.24 13.50 -4.41
N LEU A 86 4.68 14.12 -3.38
CA LEU A 86 4.94 13.71 -2.00
C LEU A 86 4.15 12.42 -1.72
N LEU A 87 4.83 11.40 -1.23
CA LEU A 87 4.27 10.07 -1.08
C LEU A 87 4.09 9.77 0.41
N ASP A 88 4.96 8.96 1.00
CA ASP A 88 4.76 8.44 2.35
C ASP A 88 5.18 9.44 3.43
N VAL A 89 4.55 9.32 4.60
CA VAL A 89 5.02 9.88 5.87
C VAL A 89 5.00 8.77 6.92
N VAL A 90 6.15 8.58 7.58
CA VAL A 90 6.27 7.61 8.68
C VAL A 90 7.10 8.22 9.81
N LEU A 91 6.63 8.10 11.05
CA LEU A 91 7.40 8.47 12.23
C LEU A 91 8.48 7.41 12.49
N ALA A 92 9.68 7.85 12.85
CA ALA A 92 10.72 6.91 13.28
C ALA A 92 10.29 6.19 14.56
N PRO A 93 10.70 4.93 14.81
CA PRO A 93 10.35 4.21 16.03
C PRO A 93 10.75 4.94 17.33
N ASP A 94 11.81 5.75 17.27
CA ASP A 94 12.31 6.57 18.38
C ASP A 94 11.72 7.99 18.44
N PHE A 95 10.62 8.26 17.73
CA PHE A 95 10.02 9.60 17.55
C PHE A 95 9.79 10.35 18.86
N ALA A 96 9.43 9.66 19.95
CA ALA A 96 9.25 10.27 21.27
C ALA A 96 10.49 11.07 21.74
N SER A 97 11.69 10.63 21.34
CA SER A 97 12.96 11.28 21.66
C SER A 97 13.55 12.06 20.48
N SER A 98 13.54 11.47 19.28
CA SER A 98 14.21 12.04 18.09
C SER A 98 13.34 13.05 17.33
N ARG A 99 12.02 12.92 17.48
CA ARG A 99 10.98 13.58 16.66
C ARG A 99 11.20 13.43 15.15
N ARG A 100 11.88 12.35 14.74
CA ARG A 100 12.26 12.13 13.35
C ARG A 100 11.06 11.67 12.52
N VAL A 101 10.80 12.38 11.43
CA VAL A 101 9.77 12.05 10.44
C VAL A 101 10.45 11.72 9.13
N TRP A 102 10.12 10.56 8.57
CA TRP A 102 10.55 10.11 7.27
C TRP A 102 9.53 10.46 6.21
N LEU A 103 10.02 10.90 5.05
CA LEU A 103 9.21 11.17 3.88
C LEU A 103 9.78 10.43 2.67
N SER A 104 8.90 9.87 1.85
CA SER A 104 9.23 9.45 0.49
C SER A 104 8.57 10.38 -0.52
N PHE A 105 9.23 10.59 -1.65
CA PHE A 105 8.73 11.48 -2.70
C PHE A 105 9.34 11.14 -4.06
N ALA A 106 8.66 11.53 -5.13
CA ALA A 106 9.26 11.51 -6.46
C ALA A 106 10.21 12.71 -6.62
N GLU A 107 11.46 12.45 -6.96
CA GLU A 107 12.47 13.48 -7.19
C GLU A 107 12.88 13.46 -8.67
N GLY A 108 12.79 14.61 -9.33
CA GLY A 108 13.20 14.78 -10.73
C GLY A 108 14.71 14.60 -10.92
N GLY A 109 15.09 14.10 -12.10
CA GLY A 109 16.47 13.98 -12.58
C GLY A 109 16.68 14.75 -13.88
N SER A 110 17.66 14.30 -14.67
CA SER A 110 17.81 14.77 -16.06
C SER A 110 16.67 14.25 -16.94
N ASP A 111 16.53 14.85 -18.13
CA ASP A 111 15.70 14.33 -19.23
C ASP A 111 14.22 14.13 -18.91
N ASN A 112 13.67 14.95 -18.01
CA ASN A 112 12.27 14.88 -17.54
C ASN A 112 11.88 13.51 -16.94
N LYS A 113 12.86 12.74 -16.46
CA LYS A 113 12.64 11.51 -15.72
C LYS A 113 12.74 11.73 -14.22
N ALA A 114 12.11 10.85 -13.45
CA ALA A 114 12.08 10.89 -12.00
C ALA A 114 12.32 9.49 -11.42
N GLY A 115 12.56 9.46 -10.11
CA GLY A 115 12.63 8.24 -9.32
C GLY A 115 12.38 8.55 -7.85
N THR A 116 12.02 7.54 -7.08
CA THR A 116 11.71 7.69 -5.66
C THR A 116 12.94 8.12 -4.87
N ALA A 117 12.78 9.09 -3.99
CA ALA A 117 13.75 9.53 -3.00
C ALA A 117 13.15 9.38 -1.60
N VAL A 118 14.01 9.11 -0.62
CA VAL A 118 13.62 8.95 0.78
C VAL A 118 14.57 9.76 1.66
N GLY A 119 13.99 10.48 2.61
CA GLY A 119 14.71 11.32 3.56
C GLY A 119 13.99 11.45 4.89
N TYR A 120 14.65 12.08 5.84
CA TYR A 120 14.04 12.41 7.13
C TYR A 120 14.51 13.75 7.65
N GLY A 121 13.69 14.36 8.50
CA GLY A 121 14.01 15.53 9.30
C GLY A 121 13.39 15.44 10.68
N THR A 122 13.58 16.47 11.49
CA THR A 122 13.05 16.55 12.86
C THR A 122 11.82 17.45 12.88
N LEU A 123 10.67 16.92 13.31
CA LEU A 123 9.46 17.73 13.44
C LEU A 123 9.61 18.69 14.64
N SER A 124 9.48 19.98 14.38
CA SER A 124 9.57 21.02 15.41
C SER A 124 8.55 20.79 16.53
N ARG A 125 8.84 21.29 17.74
CA ARG A 125 7.95 21.10 18.90
C ARG A 125 6.58 21.77 18.72
N ASP A 126 6.52 22.86 17.95
CA ASP A 126 5.28 23.56 17.62
C ASP A 126 4.53 22.93 16.43
N LEU A 127 5.07 21.84 15.86
CA LEU A 127 4.51 21.07 14.75
C LEU A 127 4.38 21.83 13.42
N LYS A 128 5.12 22.93 13.23
CA LYS A 128 5.04 23.79 12.04
C LYS A 128 6.12 23.57 11.01
N ARG A 129 7.20 22.85 11.34
CA ARG A 129 8.34 22.67 10.44
C ARG A 129 9.00 21.31 10.58
N LEU A 130 9.49 20.80 9.46
CA LEU A 130 10.47 19.73 9.42
C LEU A 130 11.87 20.34 9.30
N GLU A 131 12.65 20.25 10.37
CA GLU A 131 14.00 20.80 10.48
C GLU A 131 15.04 19.82 9.96
N ASN A 132 16.09 20.35 9.32
CA ASN A 132 17.26 19.58 8.87
C ASN A 132 16.90 18.36 8.00
N PHE A 133 15.88 18.49 7.14
CA PHE A 133 15.50 17.43 6.24
C PHE A 133 16.67 17.08 5.29
N LYS A 134 17.01 15.80 5.23
CA LYS A 134 18.06 15.29 4.33
C LYS A 134 17.58 14.04 3.60
N VAL A 135 17.91 13.95 2.32
CA VAL A 135 17.69 12.74 1.51
C VAL A 135 18.81 11.74 1.81
N VAL A 136 18.44 10.53 2.22
CA VAL A 136 19.38 9.46 2.58
C VAL A 136 19.38 8.31 1.58
N PHE A 137 18.34 8.20 0.74
CA PHE A 137 18.23 7.15 -0.26
C PHE A 137 17.60 7.68 -1.55
N ARG A 138 18.09 7.20 -2.69
CA ARG A 138 17.55 7.50 -4.02
C ARG A 138 17.49 6.26 -4.88
N GLN A 139 16.31 6.01 -5.43
CA GLN A 139 16.12 5.06 -6.52
C GLN A 139 16.93 5.53 -7.74
N THR A 140 17.84 4.69 -8.19
CA THR A 140 18.77 4.98 -9.27
C THR A 140 18.90 3.76 -10.19
N PRO A 141 18.92 3.96 -11.53
CA PRO A 141 18.72 5.23 -12.24
C PRO A 141 17.28 5.77 -12.10
N LYS A 142 17.07 7.06 -12.41
CA LYS A 142 15.75 7.69 -12.49
C LYS A 142 15.17 7.43 -13.89
N LEU A 143 14.10 6.64 -13.97
CA LEU A 143 13.56 6.17 -15.26
C LEU A 143 12.11 6.60 -15.51
N SER A 144 11.38 6.99 -14.45
CA SER A 144 9.94 7.22 -14.56
C SER A 144 9.63 8.50 -15.30
N THR A 145 8.65 8.45 -16.19
CA THR A 145 8.02 9.63 -16.79
C THR A 145 6.66 9.93 -16.16
N GLY A 146 6.32 9.30 -15.03
CA GLY A 146 5.06 9.53 -14.33
C GLY A 146 4.47 8.33 -13.60
N ASN A 147 5.01 7.12 -13.75
CA ASN A 147 4.40 5.90 -13.22
C ASN A 147 5.36 5.09 -12.35
N HIS A 148 4.79 4.25 -11.49
CA HIS A 148 5.44 3.15 -10.77
C HIS A 148 6.62 3.56 -9.88
N PHE A 149 6.38 4.57 -9.03
CA PHE A 149 7.34 4.97 -8.01
C PHE A 149 7.39 4.01 -6.81
N GLY A 150 6.29 3.31 -6.53
CA GLY A 150 6.05 2.74 -5.20
C GLY A 150 5.99 3.85 -4.16
N GLY A 151 6.85 3.78 -3.15
CA GLY A 151 7.10 4.85 -2.18
C GLY A 151 6.75 4.50 -0.74
N ARG A 152 6.03 3.41 -0.49
CA ARG A 152 5.64 3.02 0.88
C ARG A 152 6.85 2.60 1.71
N MET A 153 6.85 2.97 2.99
CA MET A 153 7.89 2.64 3.97
C MET A 153 7.27 1.92 5.18
N ALA A 154 8.01 0.98 5.76
CA ALA A 154 7.62 0.30 6.99
C ALA A 154 8.86 0.05 7.86
N PHE A 155 8.82 0.50 9.12
CA PHE A 155 9.83 0.13 10.11
C PHE A 155 9.49 -1.23 10.71
N ASP A 156 10.49 -2.08 10.89
CA ASP A 156 10.33 -3.43 11.46
C ASP A 156 10.34 -3.46 13.00
N GLY A 157 10.65 -2.32 13.64
CA GLY A 157 10.84 -2.23 15.09
C GLY A 157 12.15 -2.85 15.59
N GLN A 158 13.00 -3.35 14.69
CA GLN A 158 14.27 -4.02 14.97
C GLN A 158 15.47 -3.23 14.44
N GLY A 159 15.26 -1.96 14.08
CA GLY A 159 16.30 -1.04 13.64
C GLY A 159 16.39 -0.86 12.12
N HIS A 160 15.44 -1.41 11.35
CA HIS A 160 15.42 -1.27 9.89
C HIS A 160 14.17 -0.56 9.39
N VAL A 161 14.30 0.00 8.19
CA VAL A 161 13.21 0.51 7.37
C VAL A 161 13.22 -0.21 6.03
N PHE A 162 12.06 -0.73 5.65
CA PHE A 162 11.79 -1.25 4.32
C PHE A 162 11.20 -0.17 3.44
N ILE A 163 11.62 -0.13 2.17
CA ILE A 163 11.14 0.84 1.17
C ILE A 163 10.69 0.07 -0.07
N ALA A 164 9.45 0.28 -0.49
CA ALA A 164 8.87 -0.37 -1.66
C ALA A 164 9.07 0.51 -2.91
N LEU A 165 9.68 -0.04 -3.97
CA LEU A 165 10.03 0.70 -5.18
C LEU A 165 9.42 0.01 -6.41
N GLY A 166 8.61 0.76 -7.17
CA GLY A 166 8.15 0.28 -8.46
C GLY A 166 9.24 0.33 -9.53
N GLU A 167 9.01 -0.32 -10.66
CA GLU A 167 10.00 -0.41 -11.75
C GLU A 167 10.02 0.78 -12.72
N ASN A 168 9.34 1.87 -12.37
CA ASN A 168 9.26 3.09 -13.19
C ASN A 168 8.62 2.89 -14.59
N ASN A 169 7.93 1.77 -14.79
CA ASN A 169 7.31 1.32 -16.04
C ASN A 169 8.31 0.88 -17.14
N GLU A 170 9.57 0.62 -16.74
CA GLU A 170 10.61 -0.09 -17.47
C GLU A 170 10.71 -1.57 -17.04
N ARG A 171 9.73 -2.38 -17.44
CA ARG A 171 9.43 -3.72 -16.88
C ARG A 171 10.64 -4.60 -16.58
N ALA A 172 11.54 -4.78 -17.54
CA ALA A 172 12.68 -5.70 -17.43
C ALA A 172 13.62 -5.35 -16.26
N THR A 173 13.70 -4.07 -15.89
CA THR A 173 14.59 -3.59 -14.83
C THR A 173 14.23 -4.10 -13.43
N ALA A 174 13.02 -4.67 -13.25
CA ALA A 174 12.64 -5.37 -12.03
C ALA A 174 13.54 -6.60 -11.75
N GLN A 175 14.08 -7.23 -12.78
CA GLN A 175 15.01 -8.38 -12.68
C GLN A 175 16.48 -7.95 -12.55
N ASP A 176 16.80 -6.72 -12.95
CA ASP A 176 18.15 -6.17 -12.94
C ASP A 176 18.59 -5.83 -11.51
N LEU A 177 19.62 -6.50 -11.01
CA LEU A 177 20.14 -6.30 -9.65
C LEU A 177 21.12 -5.11 -9.54
N ASP A 178 21.59 -4.57 -10.67
CA ASP A 178 22.37 -3.32 -10.73
C ASP A 178 21.48 -2.05 -10.62
N LYS A 179 20.15 -2.22 -10.64
CA LYS A 179 19.14 -1.15 -10.62
C LYS A 179 18.21 -1.27 -9.42
N LEU A 180 17.63 -0.14 -9.01
CA LEU A 180 16.66 -0.07 -7.91
C LEU A 180 15.19 -0.04 -8.37
N GLN A 181 14.92 -0.45 -9.61
CA GLN A 181 13.57 -0.58 -10.15
C GLN A 181 12.94 -1.91 -9.71
N GLY A 182 11.71 -1.89 -9.22
CA GLY A 182 10.97 -3.11 -8.91
C GLY A 182 11.57 -3.92 -7.75
N LYS A 183 11.91 -3.22 -6.66
CA LYS A 183 12.65 -3.76 -5.52
C LYS A 183 11.93 -3.45 -4.21
N VAL A 184 12.08 -4.32 -3.23
CA VAL A 184 12.01 -3.92 -1.82
C VAL A 184 13.43 -3.68 -1.35
N VAL A 185 13.68 -2.54 -0.74
CA VAL A 185 14.96 -2.15 -0.15
C VAL A 185 14.87 -2.27 1.36
N ARG A 186 15.97 -2.67 2.03
CA ARG A 186 16.10 -2.64 3.50
C ARG A 186 17.30 -1.77 3.89
N LEU A 187 17.05 -0.75 4.70
CA LEU A 187 18.06 0.14 5.27
C LEU A 187 18.03 0.09 6.79
N ASN A 188 19.11 0.50 7.45
CA ASN A 188 19.08 0.83 8.87
C ASN A 188 18.22 2.08 9.12
N ALA A 189 17.78 2.28 10.35
CA ALA A 189 16.96 3.43 10.77
C ALA A 189 17.65 4.80 10.68
N ASP A 190 18.92 4.86 10.26
CA ASP A 190 19.64 6.09 9.92
C ASP A 190 19.80 6.31 8.40
N GLY A 191 19.39 5.33 7.58
CA GLY A 191 19.50 5.31 6.12
C GLY A 191 20.71 4.57 5.56
N SER A 192 21.60 4.06 6.41
CA SER A 192 22.75 3.25 5.98
C SER A 192 22.34 1.82 5.56
N VAL A 193 23.20 1.13 4.82
CA VAL A 193 22.91 -0.23 4.35
C VAL A 193 23.32 -1.27 5.44
N PRO A 194 22.40 -2.17 5.85
CA PRO A 194 22.71 -3.27 6.76
C PRO A 194 23.77 -4.20 6.17
N GLN A 195 24.72 -4.64 6.99
CA GLN A 195 25.83 -5.50 6.55
C GLN A 195 25.40 -6.93 6.24
N ASP A 196 24.24 -7.34 6.74
CA ASP A 196 23.61 -8.64 6.53
C ASP A 196 22.59 -8.62 5.37
N ASN A 197 22.52 -7.55 4.58
CA ASN A 197 21.69 -7.53 3.37
C ASN A 197 22.12 -8.62 2.36
N PRO A 198 21.18 -9.27 1.65
CA PRO A 198 21.40 -10.50 0.88
C PRO A 198 22.34 -10.35 -0.32
N PHE A 199 22.63 -9.12 -0.72
CA PHE A 199 23.51 -8.81 -1.86
C PHE A 199 24.72 -7.96 -1.50
N ILE A 200 25.03 -7.79 -0.22
CA ILE A 200 26.26 -7.13 0.23
C ILE A 200 27.50 -7.82 -0.38
N GLY A 201 28.46 -7.02 -0.83
CA GLY A 201 29.72 -7.50 -1.39
C GLY A 201 29.63 -8.16 -2.76
N LYS A 202 28.44 -8.26 -3.38
CA LYS A 202 28.29 -8.82 -4.72
C LYS A 202 28.62 -7.78 -5.80
N PRO A 203 29.64 -7.99 -6.65
CA PRO A 203 30.01 -7.03 -7.68
C PRO A 203 28.85 -6.75 -8.64
N GLY A 204 28.62 -5.48 -8.96
CA GLY A 204 27.57 -5.06 -9.89
C GLY A 204 26.14 -5.17 -9.35
N VAL A 205 25.94 -5.49 -8.06
CA VAL A 205 24.62 -5.53 -7.43
C VAL A 205 24.45 -4.39 -6.44
N ARG A 206 23.24 -3.84 -6.37
CA ARG A 206 22.85 -2.82 -5.40
C ARG A 206 22.70 -3.44 -4.00
N PRO A 207 23.54 -3.06 -3.02
CA PRO A 207 23.54 -3.68 -1.69
C PRO A 207 22.28 -3.36 -0.87
N GLU A 208 21.51 -2.35 -1.28
CA GLU A 208 20.26 -1.94 -0.61
C GLU A 208 19.12 -2.95 -0.81
N ILE A 209 19.21 -3.81 -1.83
CA ILE A 209 18.12 -4.72 -2.23
C ILE A 209 17.89 -5.78 -1.14
N TRP A 210 16.62 -5.89 -0.72
CA TRP A 210 16.11 -7.00 0.08
C TRP A 210 15.48 -8.08 -0.79
N SER A 211 14.58 -7.68 -1.70
CA SER A 211 13.96 -8.58 -2.70
C SER A 211 13.71 -7.84 -4.00
N TYR A 212 13.47 -8.59 -5.08
CA TYR A 212 13.34 -8.04 -6.44
C TYR A 212 12.25 -8.74 -7.24
N GLY A 213 11.99 -8.28 -8.47
CA GLY A 213 10.92 -8.82 -9.30
C GLY A 213 9.54 -8.29 -8.92
N HIS A 214 9.46 -7.04 -8.46
CA HIS A 214 8.21 -6.34 -8.15
C HIS A 214 7.84 -5.38 -9.28
N ARG A 215 6.56 -5.14 -9.54
CA ARG A 215 6.06 -4.19 -10.53
C ARG A 215 5.86 -2.80 -9.94
N ASN A 216 4.83 -2.65 -9.11
CA ASN A 216 4.51 -1.37 -8.48
C ASN A 216 3.85 -1.57 -7.11
N PRO A 217 4.65 -1.81 -6.07
CA PRO A 217 4.16 -1.95 -4.71
C PRO A 217 3.41 -0.70 -4.24
N GLN A 218 2.32 -0.86 -3.50
CA GLN A 218 1.53 0.26 -2.97
C GLN A 218 1.35 0.17 -1.45
N GLY A 219 0.89 -0.97 -0.94
CA GLY A 219 0.81 -1.26 0.48
C GLY A 219 2.05 -2.00 0.99
N LEU A 220 2.47 -1.65 2.21
CA LEU A 220 3.59 -2.27 2.92
C LEU A 220 3.27 -2.19 4.42
N ALA A 221 3.25 -3.31 5.12
CA ALA A 221 2.96 -3.35 6.56
C ALA A 221 3.69 -4.52 7.22
N ILE A 222 4.07 -4.33 8.49
CA ILE A 222 4.56 -5.43 9.33
C ILE A 222 3.35 -6.14 9.90
N ASN A 223 3.28 -7.46 9.71
CA ASN A 223 2.28 -8.29 10.34
C ASN A 223 2.57 -8.37 11.85
N PRO A 224 1.68 -7.84 12.71
CA PRO A 224 1.93 -7.75 14.14
C PRO A 224 1.95 -9.12 14.84
N ALA A 225 1.45 -10.19 14.20
CA ALA A 225 1.40 -11.51 14.80
C ALA A 225 2.76 -12.24 14.76
N ASN A 226 3.57 -11.99 13.73
CA ASN A 226 4.83 -12.72 13.49
C ASN A 226 6.02 -11.82 13.12
N GLY A 227 5.81 -10.52 12.93
CA GLY A 227 6.85 -9.55 12.56
C GLY A 227 7.26 -9.58 11.08
N GLU A 228 6.55 -10.34 10.23
CA GLU A 228 6.89 -10.43 8.82
C GLU A 228 6.41 -9.21 8.03
N LEU A 229 7.23 -8.79 7.08
CA LEU A 229 6.86 -7.77 6.11
C LEU A 229 5.86 -8.38 5.11
N TRP A 230 4.70 -7.76 4.95
CA TRP A 230 3.79 -8.04 3.87
C TRP A 230 3.79 -6.83 2.93
N LEU A 231 3.65 -7.09 1.64
CA LEU A 231 3.43 -6.05 0.63
C LEU A 231 2.27 -6.41 -0.27
N ASN A 232 1.70 -5.39 -0.89
CA ASN A 232 0.81 -5.57 -2.02
C ASN A 232 1.29 -4.74 -3.21
N GLU A 233 0.92 -5.15 -4.41
CA GLU A 233 1.30 -4.44 -5.62
C GLU A 233 0.25 -4.48 -6.73
N HIS A 234 0.33 -3.49 -7.61
CA HIS A 234 -0.48 -3.45 -8.82
C HIS A 234 0.09 -4.35 -9.90
N GLY A 235 -0.74 -5.24 -10.44
CA GLY A 235 -0.52 -5.88 -11.72
C GLY A 235 -0.78 -4.94 -12.91
N PRO A 236 -0.56 -5.42 -14.16
CA PRO A 236 -0.94 -4.70 -15.37
C PRO A 236 -2.48 -4.68 -15.55
N LYS A 237 -3.04 -5.40 -16.53
CA LYS A 237 -4.48 -5.64 -16.63
C LYS A 237 -4.80 -6.94 -15.90
N GLY A 238 -5.15 -6.84 -14.61
CA GLY A 238 -5.20 -8.00 -13.73
C GLY A 238 -3.84 -8.29 -13.10
N GLY A 239 -3.81 -9.23 -12.16
CA GLY A 239 -2.60 -9.68 -11.48
C GLY A 239 -2.13 -8.75 -10.37
N ASP A 240 -3.04 -8.07 -9.68
CA ASP A 240 -2.69 -7.45 -8.39
C ASP A 240 -2.39 -8.55 -7.37
N GLU A 241 -1.41 -8.34 -6.49
CA GLU A 241 -0.84 -9.39 -5.65
C GLU A 241 -0.66 -8.98 -4.19
N ILE A 242 -0.71 -9.96 -3.28
CA ILE A 242 -0.16 -9.87 -1.92
C ILE A 242 1.05 -10.82 -1.84
N ASN A 243 2.17 -10.29 -1.36
CA ASN A 243 3.44 -10.99 -1.24
C ASN A 243 3.99 -10.87 0.19
N ILE A 244 4.77 -11.86 0.63
CA ILE A 244 5.57 -11.82 1.88
C ILE A 244 7.05 -11.78 1.49
N PRO A 245 7.68 -10.59 1.38
CA PRO A 245 9.03 -10.42 0.85
C PRO A 245 10.14 -11.02 1.73
N ALA A 246 10.80 -12.07 1.24
CA ALA A 246 11.94 -12.69 1.91
C ALA A 246 13.29 -12.25 1.32
N ALA A 247 14.34 -12.36 2.13
CA ALA A 247 15.70 -11.95 1.79
C ALA A 247 16.21 -12.63 0.51
N GLY A 248 16.65 -11.83 -0.45
CA GLY A 248 17.25 -12.27 -1.70
C GLY A 248 16.29 -12.88 -2.71
N LYS A 249 14.99 -12.91 -2.42
CA LYS A 249 13.99 -13.60 -3.24
C LYS A 249 13.49 -12.78 -4.42
N ASN A 250 13.08 -13.50 -5.47
CA ASN A 250 12.56 -12.98 -6.73
C ASN A 250 11.05 -13.17 -6.80
N TYR A 251 10.27 -12.11 -6.89
CA TYR A 251 8.81 -12.13 -7.01
C TYR A 251 8.34 -12.16 -8.47
N GLY A 252 9.29 -12.25 -9.39
CA GLY A 252 9.06 -12.76 -10.74
C GLY A 252 8.70 -11.73 -11.80
N TRP A 253 8.19 -10.54 -11.46
CA TRP A 253 7.88 -9.54 -12.49
C TRP A 253 9.13 -9.15 -13.31
N PRO A 254 9.07 -9.08 -14.66
CA PRO A 254 7.91 -9.35 -15.53
C PRO A 254 7.89 -10.77 -16.12
N LEU A 255 8.79 -11.66 -15.67
CA LEU A 255 8.89 -13.04 -16.14
C LEU A 255 7.67 -13.86 -15.72
N ALA A 256 7.22 -13.69 -14.48
CA ALA A 256 5.99 -14.25 -13.94
C ALA A 256 4.96 -13.13 -13.76
N THR A 257 3.71 -13.38 -14.14
CA THR A 257 2.59 -12.48 -13.83
C THR A 257 1.25 -13.18 -13.97
N TRP A 258 0.33 -12.90 -13.05
CA TRP A 258 -1.08 -13.31 -13.14
C TRP A 258 -1.94 -12.36 -13.99
N GLY A 259 -1.35 -11.28 -14.49
CA GLY A 259 -1.99 -10.29 -15.34
C GLY A 259 -1.66 -10.44 -16.83
N ILE A 260 -2.31 -9.61 -17.65
CA ILE A 260 -2.01 -9.47 -19.07
C ILE A 260 -1.71 -8.02 -19.42
N ASN A 261 -1.19 -7.78 -20.62
CA ASN A 261 -1.02 -6.43 -21.13
C ASN A 261 -2.40 -5.76 -21.30
N TYR A 262 -2.45 -4.43 -21.21
CA TYR A 262 -3.69 -3.67 -21.42
C TYR A 262 -4.30 -3.88 -22.81
N SER A 263 -3.48 -4.26 -23.80
CA SER A 263 -3.93 -4.70 -25.13
C SER A 263 -4.78 -5.98 -25.12
N GLY A 264 -4.77 -6.76 -24.04
CA GLY A 264 -5.40 -8.08 -23.94
C GLY A 264 -4.47 -9.23 -24.33
N LEU A 265 -3.25 -8.95 -24.78
CA LEU A 265 -2.22 -9.95 -25.07
C LEU A 265 -1.35 -10.20 -23.83
N LYS A 266 -0.53 -11.25 -23.86
CA LYS A 266 0.47 -11.49 -22.81
C LYS A 266 1.43 -10.31 -22.64
N ILE A 267 1.96 -10.14 -21.43
CA ILE A 267 3.14 -9.29 -21.24
C ILE A 267 4.29 -9.89 -22.06
N PRO A 268 5.02 -9.09 -22.87
CA PRO A 268 6.00 -9.63 -23.81
C PRO A 268 7.08 -10.50 -23.17
N GLU A 269 7.53 -10.12 -21.97
CA GLU A 269 8.59 -10.79 -21.21
C GLU A 269 8.09 -12.02 -20.43
N ALA A 270 6.77 -12.16 -20.27
CA ALA A 270 6.19 -13.17 -19.39
C ALA A 270 6.28 -14.59 -19.96
N LYS A 271 6.63 -15.54 -19.09
CA LYS A 271 6.72 -16.98 -19.34
C LYS A 271 5.53 -17.76 -18.76
N GLY A 272 4.75 -17.17 -17.87
CA GLY A 272 3.57 -17.79 -17.24
C GLY A 272 3.16 -17.05 -15.96
N GLY A 273 2.14 -17.56 -15.26
CA GLY A 273 1.83 -17.13 -13.88
C GLY A 273 2.80 -17.74 -12.87
N GLU A 274 3.26 -18.96 -13.14
CA GLU A 274 4.26 -19.68 -12.35
C GLU A 274 5.52 -19.87 -13.19
N VAL A 275 6.68 -19.51 -12.62
CA VAL A 275 7.98 -19.62 -13.28
C VAL A 275 9.00 -20.15 -12.27
N GLU A 276 9.79 -21.12 -12.70
CA GLU A 276 10.87 -21.67 -11.87
C GLU A 276 11.87 -20.56 -11.45
N GLY A 277 12.25 -20.55 -10.18
CA GLY A 277 13.15 -19.53 -9.61
C GLY A 277 12.46 -18.23 -9.19
N THR A 278 11.12 -18.16 -9.22
CA THR A 278 10.33 -17.05 -8.68
C THR A 278 9.41 -17.52 -7.56
N GLU A 279 9.24 -16.70 -6.53
CA GLU A 279 8.26 -16.90 -5.48
C GLU A 279 6.85 -16.55 -6.00
N GLN A 280 5.82 -17.14 -5.37
CA GLN A 280 4.43 -16.88 -5.71
C GLN A 280 3.76 -15.96 -4.70
N PRO A 281 2.79 -15.14 -5.13
CA PRO A 281 1.98 -14.38 -4.20
C PRO A 281 1.11 -15.31 -3.37
N ILE A 282 0.85 -14.92 -2.12
CA ILE A 282 -0.08 -15.65 -1.25
C ILE A 282 -1.53 -15.46 -1.70
N HIS A 283 -1.79 -14.39 -2.47
CA HIS A 283 -3.08 -14.08 -3.05
C HIS A 283 -2.92 -13.17 -4.27
N TYR A 284 -3.76 -13.36 -5.29
CA TYR A 284 -3.80 -12.50 -6.45
C TYR A 284 -5.22 -12.30 -6.99
N TRP A 285 -5.45 -11.15 -7.64
CA TRP A 285 -6.71 -10.86 -8.32
C TRP A 285 -6.53 -10.85 -9.84
N LYS A 286 -7.21 -11.77 -10.55
CA LYS A 286 -7.28 -11.77 -12.02
C LYS A 286 -7.87 -10.49 -12.59
N VAL A 287 -8.79 -9.85 -11.86
CA VAL A 287 -9.33 -8.54 -12.18
C VAL A 287 -8.85 -7.58 -11.11
N SER A 288 -7.88 -6.74 -11.45
CA SER A 288 -7.24 -5.81 -10.50
C SER A 288 -8.25 -4.85 -9.84
N PRO A 289 -8.32 -4.83 -8.50
CA PRO A 289 -8.95 -3.75 -7.73
C PRO A 289 -8.16 -2.45 -7.75
N ALA A 290 -6.90 -2.50 -8.20
CA ALA A 290 -5.87 -1.47 -8.02
C ALA A 290 -5.66 -1.19 -6.53
N ILE A 291 -5.17 -2.23 -5.84
CA ILE A 291 -4.96 -2.25 -4.39
C ILE A 291 -3.91 -1.21 -3.92
N SER A 292 -4.13 -0.63 -2.75
CA SER A 292 -3.37 0.52 -2.25
C SER A 292 -2.84 0.29 -0.82
N GLY A 293 -2.92 1.29 0.07
CA GLY A 293 -2.50 1.13 1.46
C GLY A 293 -3.18 -0.05 2.14
N MET A 294 -2.53 -0.60 3.17
CA MET A 294 -3.03 -1.75 3.91
C MET A 294 -2.68 -1.70 5.38
N ALA A 295 -3.54 -2.31 6.21
CA ALA A 295 -3.34 -2.38 7.64
C ALA A 295 -3.88 -3.68 8.23
N PHE A 296 -3.03 -4.36 9.01
CA PHE A 296 -3.47 -5.44 9.91
C PHE A 296 -4.22 -4.83 11.09
N TYR A 297 -5.32 -5.46 11.47
CA TYR A 297 -6.08 -5.06 12.63
C TYR A 297 -5.74 -5.95 13.82
N SER A 298 -5.03 -5.39 14.79
CA SER A 298 -4.60 -6.07 16.02
C SER A 298 -5.14 -5.44 17.30
N ALA A 299 -5.89 -4.34 17.21
CA ALA A 299 -6.46 -3.66 18.36
C ALA A 299 -7.58 -4.48 19.02
N ASP A 300 -7.79 -4.28 20.31
CA ASP A 300 -8.88 -4.93 21.06
C ASP A 300 -10.20 -4.16 21.00
N THR A 301 -10.19 -2.92 20.49
CA THR A 301 -11.38 -2.04 20.43
C THR A 301 -12.53 -2.67 19.65
N PHE A 302 -12.24 -3.33 18.52
CA PHE A 302 -13.22 -4.07 17.72
C PHE A 302 -12.78 -5.52 17.55
N PRO A 303 -13.10 -6.42 18.51
CA PRO A 303 -12.66 -7.81 18.47
C PRO A 303 -13.04 -8.58 17.20
N GLN A 304 -14.15 -8.22 16.55
CA GLN A 304 -14.60 -8.83 15.29
C GLN A 304 -13.66 -8.57 14.10
N TRP A 305 -12.83 -7.53 14.18
CA TRP A 305 -11.82 -7.20 13.17
C TRP A 305 -10.44 -7.76 13.52
N LYS A 306 -10.24 -8.34 14.71
CA LYS A 306 -8.94 -8.85 15.13
C LYS A 306 -8.44 -9.94 14.18
N GLY A 307 -7.20 -9.77 13.70
CA GLY A 307 -6.56 -10.69 12.74
C GLY A 307 -6.99 -10.47 11.28
N LYS A 308 -7.85 -9.49 10.98
CA LYS A 308 -8.17 -9.11 9.60
C LYS A 308 -7.07 -8.24 9.00
N LEU A 309 -6.98 -8.26 7.67
CA LEU A 309 -6.19 -7.32 6.88
C LEU A 309 -7.12 -6.44 6.05
N PHE A 310 -6.96 -5.12 6.16
CA PHE A 310 -7.70 -4.15 5.37
C PHE A 310 -6.82 -3.61 4.25
N ILE A 311 -7.35 -3.51 3.04
CA ILE A 311 -6.63 -3.02 1.85
C ILE A 311 -7.51 -2.03 1.09
N GLY A 312 -7.01 -0.83 0.82
CA GLY A 312 -7.71 0.12 -0.04
C GLY A 312 -7.75 -0.36 -1.50
N ALA A 313 -8.83 -0.04 -2.23
CA ALA A 313 -8.91 -0.27 -3.67
C ALA A 313 -9.20 1.02 -4.43
N LEU A 314 -8.27 1.40 -5.31
CA LEU A 314 -8.35 2.62 -6.10
C LEU A 314 -9.35 2.48 -7.25
N LYS A 315 -9.33 1.38 -7.99
CA LYS A 315 -10.18 1.20 -9.18
C LYS A 315 -11.56 0.70 -8.79
N GLU A 316 -11.65 -0.24 -7.85
CA GLU A 316 -12.94 -0.73 -7.33
C GLU A 316 -13.65 0.27 -6.41
N LYS A 317 -12.93 1.28 -5.89
CA LYS A 317 -13.50 2.36 -5.07
C LYS A 317 -14.18 1.85 -3.80
N ASN A 318 -13.51 0.95 -3.10
CA ASN A 318 -13.97 0.32 -1.87
C ASN A 318 -12.77 0.01 -0.95
N LEU A 319 -13.07 -0.43 0.27
CA LEU A 319 -12.11 -1.00 1.20
C LEU A 319 -12.31 -2.52 1.22
N ILE A 320 -11.24 -3.27 1.00
CA ILE A 320 -11.23 -4.73 1.04
C ILE A 320 -10.91 -5.17 2.46
N GLU A 321 -11.76 -6.00 3.06
CA GLU A 321 -11.47 -6.71 4.30
C GLU A 321 -11.13 -8.16 3.97
N LEU A 322 -9.99 -8.65 4.46
CA LEU A 322 -9.52 -10.01 4.26
C LEU A 322 -9.51 -10.77 5.59
N THR A 323 -10.03 -11.99 5.55
CA THR A 323 -9.85 -12.97 6.63
C THR A 323 -8.63 -13.83 6.33
N LEU A 324 -7.76 -13.98 7.33
CA LEU A 324 -6.51 -14.72 7.22
C LEU A 324 -6.54 -15.99 8.08
N ASP A 325 -5.90 -17.04 7.59
CA ASP A 325 -5.51 -18.24 8.33
C ASP A 325 -4.01 -18.46 8.09
N GLY A 326 -3.19 -17.97 9.03
CA GLY A 326 -1.76 -17.77 8.77
C GLY A 326 -1.55 -16.88 7.54
N ASP A 327 -0.80 -17.40 6.57
CA ASP A 327 -0.48 -16.69 5.33
C ASP A 327 -1.53 -16.90 4.22
N LYS A 328 -2.69 -17.49 4.53
CA LYS A 328 -3.74 -17.76 3.55
C LYS A 328 -4.91 -16.80 3.69
N VAL A 329 -5.34 -16.23 2.57
CA VAL A 329 -6.62 -15.50 2.48
C VAL A 329 -7.76 -16.50 2.36
N THR A 330 -8.67 -16.51 3.33
CA THR A 330 -9.79 -17.48 3.40
C THR A 330 -11.15 -16.87 3.07
N ALA A 331 -11.29 -15.55 3.19
CA ALA A 331 -12.49 -14.83 2.78
C ALA A 331 -12.17 -13.37 2.47
N GLU A 332 -13.00 -12.78 1.61
CA GLU A 332 -12.93 -11.36 1.27
C GLU A 332 -14.31 -10.70 1.43
N GLN A 333 -14.29 -9.45 1.85
CA GLN A 333 -15.46 -8.59 1.87
C GLN A 333 -15.12 -7.21 1.30
N ARG A 334 -16.11 -6.54 0.68
CA ARG A 334 -16.00 -5.15 0.25
C ARG A 334 -16.82 -4.24 1.17
N LEU A 335 -16.19 -3.19 1.66
CA LEU A 335 -16.75 -2.14 2.50
C LEU A 335 -16.68 -0.81 1.75
N LEU A 336 -17.51 0.17 2.13
CA LEU A 336 -17.50 1.54 1.58
C LEU A 336 -17.79 1.70 0.08
N GLY A 337 -18.24 0.64 -0.61
CA GLY A 337 -18.50 0.69 -2.06
C GLY A 337 -19.65 1.63 -2.45
N ASP A 338 -20.56 1.88 -1.53
CA ASP A 338 -21.66 2.84 -1.65
C ASP A 338 -21.18 4.29 -1.78
N ARG A 339 -20.01 4.63 -1.22
CA ARG A 339 -19.42 5.97 -1.29
C ARG A 339 -18.82 6.30 -2.65
N LYS A 340 -18.47 5.29 -3.46
CA LYS A 340 -17.88 5.45 -4.81
C LYS A 340 -16.63 6.35 -4.83
N LYS A 341 -15.78 6.24 -3.80
CA LYS A 341 -14.52 6.98 -3.65
C LYS A 341 -13.34 6.03 -3.81
N ARG A 342 -12.31 6.45 -4.55
CA ARG A 342 -11.06 5.70 -4.69
C ARG A 342 -10.35 5.65 -3.33
N ILE A 343 -9.99 4.48 -2.81
CA ILE A 343 -9.33 4.39 -1.50
C ILE A 343 -7.81 4.34 -1.67
N ARG A 344 -7.09 5.28 -1.05
CA ARG A 344 -5.62 5.44 -1.15
C ARG A 344 -4.88 4.76 -0.01
N ASP A 345 -5.26 5.04 1.22
CA ASP A 345 -4.57 4.54 2.39
C ASP A 345 -5.57 4.08 3.45
N VAL A 346 -5.16 3.10 4.24
CA VAL A 346 -5.89 2.61 5.40
C VAL A 346 -4.90 2.34 6.51
N ARG A 347 -5.20 2.82 7.71
CA ARG A 347 -4.38 2.67 8.91
C ARG A 347 -5.25 2.34 10.10
N VAL A 348 -4.75 1.56 11.04
CA VAL A 348 -5.37 1.38 12.36
C VAL A 348 -4.83 2.48 13.28
N GLY A 349 -5.73 3.31 13.81
CA GLY A 349 -5.38 4.34 14.78
C GLY A 349 -5.06 3.76 16.15
N PRO A 350 -4.37 4.54 17.02
CA PRO A 350 -4.07 4.11 18.38
C PRO A 350 -5.33 3.91 19.24
N ASP A 351 -6.48 4.42 18.82
CA ASP A 351 -7.78 4.21 19.43
C ASP A 351 -8.51 2.96 18.90
N GLY A 352 -7.91 2.23 17.95
CA GLY A 352 -8.46 1.02 17.34
C GLY A 352 -9.49 1.27 16.25
N TYR A 353 -9.70 2.52 15.78
CA TYR A 353 -10.50 2.78 14.60
C TYR A 353 -9.67 2.63 13.32
N LEU A 354 -10.33 2.35 12.20
CA LEU A 354 -9.70 2.47 10.89
C LEU A 354 -9.76 3.93 10.43
N TYR A 355 -8.64 4.43 9.94
CA TYR A 355 -8.52 5.73 9.31
C TYR A 355 -8.22 5.53 7.84
N VAL A 356 -9.01 6.17 6.97
CA VAL A 356 -8.96 5.97 5.52
C VAL A 356 -8.81 7.28 4.78
N LEU A 357 -7.94 7.31 3.78
CA LEU A 357 -7.76 8.42 2.84
C LEU A 357 -8.33 8.07 1.46
N THR A 358 -9.00 9.03 0.82
CA THR A 358 -9.54 8.86 -0.54
C THR A 358 -8.69 9.59 -1.60
N ASP A 359 -8.41 8.93 -2.74
CA ASP A 359 -7.58 9.46 -3.85
C ASP A 359 -8.41 10.30 -4.83
N GLU A 360 -8.91 11.45 -4.37
CA GLU A 360 -9.73 12.36 -5.17
C GLU A 360 -9.17 13.79 -5.11
N SER A 361 -9.58 14.68 -6.03
CA SER A 361 -9.26 16.11 -5.95
C SER A 361 -9.90 16.77 -4.72
N ASP A 362 -11.09 16.30 -4.33
CA ASP A 362 -11.75 16.59 -3.05
C ASP A 362 -11.78 15.29 -2.23
N GLY A 363 -10.58 14.90 -1.78
CA GLY A 363 -10.35 13.73 -0.96
C GLY A 363 -10.78 13.94 0.49
N GLU A 364 -10.97 12.83 1.19
CA GLU A 364 -11.51 12.76 2.53
C GLU A 364 -10.56 12.01 3.46
N LEU A 365 -10.52 12.44 4.73
CA LEU A 365 -10.09 11.63 5.87
C LEU A 365 -11.32 11.06 6.54
N LEU A 366 -11.41 9.74 6.58
CA LEU A 366 -12.52 9.00 7.18
C LEU A 366 -12.06 8.29 8.45
N LYS A 367 -12.94 8.24 9.45
CA LYS A 367 -12.81 7.36 10.61
C LYS A 367 -13.90 6.30 10.55
N ILE A 368 -13.52 5.04 10.67
CA ILE A 368 -14.39 3.90 10.39
C ILE A 368 -14.37 2.93 11.56
N SER A 369 -15.56 2.47 11.92
CA SER A 369 -15.80 1.39 12.87
C SER A 369 -16.79 0.38 12.26
N PRO A 370 -16.82 -0.85 12.77
CA PRO A 370 -17.92 -1.76 12.46
C PRO A 370 -19.25 -1.13 12.90
N ALA A 371 -20.33 -1.39 12.17
CA ALA A 371 -21.65 -1.05 12.70
C ALA A 371 -21.93 -1.87 13.97
N GLU A 372 -22.66 -1.29 14.91
CA GLU A 372 -23.22 -2.03 16.04
C GLU A 372 -24.17 -3.11 15.48
N GLY A 373 -24.00 -4.33 15.98
CA GLY A 373 -24.77 -5.52 15.58
C GLY A 373 -26.19 -5.51 16.13
#